data_AF-T2J972-F1
#
_entry.id   AF-T2J972-F1
#
_cell.length_a   1.000
_cell.length_b   1.000
_cell.length_c   1.000
_cell.angle_alpha   90.00
_cell.angle_beta   90.00
_cell.angle_gamma   90.00
#
_symmetry.space_group_name_H-M   'P 1'
#
loop_
_entity.id
_entity.type
_entity.pdbx_description
1 polymer ?
#
loop_
_entity_poly.entity_id
_entity_poly.type
_entity_poly.pdbx_seq_one_letter_code
_entity_poly.pdbx_strand_id
1 'polypeptide(L)' 'MAQDQKHPKEKGDRLIVNELLVADPTDYNLAELARLRIRYGNFPGARQLTQDLDFNFRTMAINRSRIIRENSSPS' A
#
# COMPACT_ATOMS: atom_id res chain seq x y z
N MET A 1 5.74 -7.04 29.00
CA MET A 1 5.67 -7.34 27.55
C MET A 1 4.49 -6.56 27.00
N ALA A 2 4.69 -5.59 26.12
CA ALA A 2 3.57 -4.86 25.51
C ALA A 2 2.85 -5.83 24.57
N GLN A 3 1.62 -6.21 24.91
CA GLN A 3 0.79 -6.99 24.00
C GLN A 3 0.58 -6.18 22.73
N ASP A 4 0.82 -6.78 21.57
CA ASP A 4 0.56 -6.14 20.29
C ASP A 4 -0.91 -5.71 20.26
N GLN A 5 -1.17 -4.41 20.19
CA GLN A 5 -2.54 -3.92 20.11
C GLN A 5 -3.10 -4.33 18.76
N LYS A 6 -4.31 -4.87 18.77
CA LYS A 6 -5.02 -5.23 17.54
C LYS A 6 -5.86 -4.06 17.09
N HIS A 7 -5.59 -3.51 15.91
CA HIS A 7 -6.38 -2.39 15.39
C HIS A 7 -7.79 -2.90 15.01
N PRO A 8 -8.88 -2.29 15.50
CA PRO A 8 -10.24 -2.80 15.26
C PRO A 8 -10.62 -2.83 13.78
N LYS A 9 -10.01 -1.96 12.96
CA LYS A 9 -10.23 -1.94 11.50
C LYS A 9 -9.26 -2.80 10.70
N GLU A 10 -8.28 -3.44 11.33
CA GLU A 10 -7.24 -4.21 10.64
C GLU A 10 -7.80 -5.27 9.68
N LYS A 11 -8.86 -5.98 10.11
CA LYS A 11 -9.45 -7.03 9.28
C LYS A 11 -9.99 -6.49 7.95
N GLY A 12 -10.67 -5.34 7.99
CA GLY A 12 -11.20 -4.70 6.78
C GLY A 12 -10.10 -4.04 5.96
N ASP A 13 -9.17 -3.36 6.62
CA ASP A 13 -8.07 -2.67 5.95
C ASP A 13 -7.11 -3.66 5.26
N ARG A 14 -6.90 -4.86 5.82
CA ARG A 14 -6.11 -5.92 5.18
C ARG A 14 -6.72 -6.36 3.84
N LEU A 15 -8.05 -6.38 3.71
CA LEU A 15 -8.70 -6.68 2.44
C LEU A 15 -8.36 -5.62 1.39
N ILE A 16 -8.43 -4.34 1.77
CA ILE A 16 -8.04 -3.22 0.89
C ILE A 16 -6.56 -3.32 0.51
N VAL A 17 -5.66 -3.63 1.46
CA VAL A 17 -4.22 -3.83 1.15
C VAL A 17 -4.00 -4.96 0.16
N ASN A 18 -4.75 -6.06 0.29
CA ASN A 18 -4.65 -7.19 -0.64
C ASN A 18 -5.18 -6.86 -2.03
N GLU A 19 -6.27 -6.09 -2.13
CA GLU A 19 -6.79 -5.61 -3.40
C GLU A 19 -5.79 -4.68 -4.09
N LEU A 20 -5.15 -3.79 -3.32
CA LEU A 20 -4.13 -2.88 -3.85
C LEU A 20 -2.91 -3.62 -4.41
N LEU A 21 -2.54 -4.81 -3.91
CA LEU A 21 -1.38 -5.57 -4.43
C LEU A 21 -1.47 -5.88 -5.93
N VAL A 22 -2.67 -6.05 -6.45
CA VAL A 22 -2.92 -6.44 -7.85
C VAL A 22 -3.62 -5.34 -8.65
N ALA A 23 -3.93 -4.21 -8.02
CA ALA A 23 -4.66 -3.12 -8.65
C ALA A 23 -3.74 -2.19 -9.45
N ASP A 24 -4.31 -1.57 -10.49
CA ASP A 24 -3.61 -0.55 -11.25
C ASP A 24 -3.32 0.69 -10.39
N PRO A 25 -2.20 1.42 -10.63
CA PRO A 25 -1.82 2.61 -9.88
C PRO A 25 -2.64 3.84 -10.30
N THR A 26 -3.95 3.79 -10.08
CA THR A 26 -4.89 4.90 -10.26
C THR A 26 -4.79 5.90 -9.11
N ASP A 27 -5.24 7.14 -9.33
CA ASP A 27 -5.22 8.17 -8.27
C ASP A 27 -6.02 7.75 -7.03
N TYR A 28 -7.12 7.03 -7.23
CA TYR A 28 -7.93 6.45 -6.14
C TYR A 28 -7.14 5.43 -5.33
N ASN A 29 -6.48 4.47 -5.99
CA ASN A 29 -5.71 3.43 -5.32
C ASN A 29 -4.49 4.00 -4.59
N LEU A 30 -3.86 5.03 -5.16
CA LEU A 30 -2.77 5.75 -4.51
C LEU A 30 -3.24 6.53 -3.27
N ALA A 31 -4.43 7.16 -3.34
CA ALA A 31 -5.02 7.84 -2.20
C ALA A 31 -5.38 6.86 -1.06
N GLU A 32 -5.93 5.69 -1.39
CA GLU A 32 -6.23 4.64 -0.40
C GLU A 32 -4.97 4.10 0.26
N LEU A 33 -3.90 3.88 -0.51
CA LEU A 33 -2.61 3.47 0.01
C LEU A 33 -2.02 4.53 0.97
N ALA A 34 -2.08 5.81 0.62
CA ALA A 34 -1.65 6.90 1.48
C ALA A 34 -2.48 6.98 2.77
N ARG A 35 -3.81 6.83 2.67
CA ARG A 35 -4.74 6.81 3.81
C ARG A 35 -4.38 5.71 4.81
N LEU A 36 -4.11 4.50 4.33
CA LEU A 36 -3.73 3.37 5.18
C LEU A 36 -2.35 3.58 5.81
N ARG A 37 -1.38 4.12 5.07
CA ARG A 37 -0.04 4.43 5.57
C ARG A 37 -0.07 5.45 6.72
N ILE A 38 -0.90 6.49 6.62
CA ILE A 38 -1.11 7.46 7.71
C ILE A 38 -1.76 6.80 8.93
N ARG A 39 -2.79 5.96 8.72
CA ARG A 39 -3.51 5.27 9.81
C ARG A 39 -2.58 4.37 10.64
N TYR A 40 -1.67 3.66 9.97
CA TYR A 40 -0.83 2.65 10.60
C TYR A 40 0.58 3.12 10.96
N GLY A 41 1.01 4.29 10.49
CA GLY A 41 2.38 4.78 10.64
C GLY A 41 2.90 4.85 12.08
N ASN A 42 2.02 5.13 13.05
CA ASN A 42 2.38 5.22 14.47
C ASN A 42 1.64 4.21 15.36
N PHE A 43 1.00 3.18 14.78
CA PHE A 43 0.19 2.24 15.56
C PHE A 43 1.03 1.08 16.12
N PRO A 44 1.18 0.94 17.45
CA PRO A 44 1.92 -0.16 18.07
C PRO A 44 1.17 -1.48 17.85
N GLY A 45 1.75 -2.37 17.04
CA GLY A 45 1.13 -3.66 16.64
C GLY A 45 0.84 -3.79 15.14
N ALA A 46 1.01 -2.72 14.36
CA ALA A 46 0.76 -2.74 12.91
C ALA A 46 2.00 -3.00 12.04
N ARG A 47 3.13 -3.42 12.63
CA ARG A 47 4.42 -3.55 11.91
C ARG A 47 4.32 -4.35 10.61
N GLN A 48 3.65 -5.50 10.66
CA GLN A 48 3.47 -6.35 9.48
C GLN A 48 2.66 -5.64 8.39
N LEU A 49 1.56 -4.99 8.77
CA LEU A 49 0.71 -4.27 7.81
C LEU A 49 1.43 -3.07 7.21
N THR A 50 2.24 -2.35 8.00
CA THR A 50 3.08 -1.25 7.51
C THR A 50 4.11 -1.75 6.49
N GLN A 51 4.72 -2.92 6.71
CA GLN A 51 5.62 -3.54 5.74
C GLN A 51 4.90 -3.91 4.43
N ASP A 52 3.70 -4.48 4.53
CA ASP A 52 2.89 -4.82 3.35
C ASP A 52 2.50 -3.56 2.56
N LEU A 53 2.15 -2.46 3.24
CA LEU A 53 1.86 -1.16 2.63
C LEU A 53 3.09 -0.55 1.93
N ASP A 54 4.28 -0.71 2.53
CA ASP A 54 5.55 -0.27 1.93
C ASP A 54 5.90 -1.05 0.68
N PHE A 55 5.68 -2.37 0.70
CA PHE A 55 5.88 -3.23 -0.45
C PHE A 55 4.94 -2.84 -1.59
N ASN A 56 3.65 -2.67 -1.30
CA ASN A 56 2.63 -2.21 -2.25
C ASN A 56 3.03 -0.90 -2.94
N PHE A 57 3.45 0.09 -2.15
CA PHE A 57 3.87 1.39 -2.67
C PHE A 57 5.04 1.27 -3.65
N ARG A 58 6.06 0.49 -3.29
CA ARG A 58 7.25 0.28 -4.15
C ARG A 58 6.86 -0.42 -5.45
N THR A 59 6.07 -1.48 -5.38
CA THR A 59 5.63 -2.25 -6.56
C THR A 59 4.81 -1.38 -7.50
N MET A 60 3.85 -0.61 -6.99
CA MET A 60 3.05 0.32 -7.80
C MET A 60 3.91 1.43 -8.43
N ALA A 61 4.83 2.02 -7.68
CA ALA A 61 5.71 3.08 -8.19
C ALA A 61 6.63 2.57 -9.32
N ILE A 62 7.18 1.36 -9.17
CA ILE A 62 8.01 0.70 -10.20
C ILE A 62 7.16 0.40 -11.44
N ASN A 63 5.97 -0.18 -11.28
CA ASN A 63 5.08 -0.49 -12.40
C ASN A 63 4.66 0.78 -13.15
N ARG A 64 4.30 1.85 -12.43
CA ARG A 64 3.95 3.15 -13.03
C ARG A 64 5.10 3.74 -13.83
N SER A 65 6.32 3.72 -13.28
CA SER A 65 7.49 4.25 -13.97
C SER A 65 7.93 3.38 -15.16
N ARG A 66 7.70 2.07 -15.11
CA ARG A 66 7.88 1.16 -16.26
C ARG A 66 6.93 1.48 -17.41
N ILE A 67 5.63 1.65 -17.13
CA ILE A 67 4.61 2.00 -18.13
C ILE A 67 4.96 3.33 -18.83
N ILE A 68 5.44 4.32 -18.07
CA ILE A 68 5.87 5.60 -18.65
C ILE A 68 7.06 5.41 -19.59
N ARG A 69 8.07 4.60 -19.23
CA ARG A 69 9.22 4.34 -20.10
C ARG A 69 8.85 3.59 -21.38
N GLU A 70 8.02 2.55 -21.28
CA GLU A 70 7.60 1.76 -22.44
C GLU A 70 6.78 2.59 -23.44
N ASN A 71 5.95 3.53 -22.97
CA ASN A 71 5.19 4.46 -23.83
C ASN A 71 6.01 5.68 -24.33
N SER A 72 7.24 5.87 -23.83
CA SER A 72 8.11 7.01 -24.19
C SER A 72 9.26 6.64 -25.14
N SER A 73 9.31 5.39 -25.63
CA SER A 73 10.19 5.01 -26.74
C SER A 73 9.40 5.08 -28.06
N PRO A 74 9.40 6.21 -28.78
CA PRO A 74 8.95 6.21 -30.16
C PRO A 74 9.98 5.42 -30.99
N SER A 75 9.47 4.63 -31.94
CA SER A 75 10.27 4.05 -33.03
C SER A 75 10.98 5.13 -33.84
#